data_AF-A0A7C8Z336-F1
#
_entry.id   AF-A0A7C8Z336-F1
#
_cell.length_a   1.000
_cell.length_b   1.000
_cell.length_c   1.000
_cell.angle_alpha   90.00
_cell.angle_beta   90.00
_cell.angle_gamma   90.00
#
_symmetry.space_group_name_H-M   'P 1'
#
loop_
_entity.id
_entity.type
_entity.pdbx_description
1 polymer ?
#
loop_
_entity_poly.entity_id
_entity_poly.type
_entity_poly.pdbx_seq_one_letter_code
_entity_poly.pdbx_strand_id
1 'polypeptide(L)'
;PHGVKMLYDGKPVDLTPEQEEVATMYAVMLETDYVKKEKFNEKKALKEEKLKQEEKYMWAIIDGVKEKVGNFRVEPPGLFRGRGEHPKMGKLKKRIYPRS
;
A
#
# COMPACT_ATOMS: atom_id res chain seq x y z
N PRO A 1 -7.03 -7.69 28.46
CA PRO A 1 -7.83 -8.84 27.97
C PRO A 1 -9.29 -8.74 28.45
N HIS A 2 -10.22 -8.44 27.55
CA HIS A 2 -11.63 -8.20 27.89
C HIS A 2 -12.47 -9.49 27.99
N GLY A 3 -11.90 -10.68 27.74
CA GLY A 3 -12.59 -11.98 27.93
C GLY A 3 -13.76 -12.25 26.97
N VAL A 4 -14.12 -11.28 26.13
CA VAL A 4 -15.12 -11.42 25.07
C VAL A 4 -14.44 -12.03 23.85
N LYS A 5 -14.75 -13.30 23.57
CA LYS A 5 -14.18 -14.00 22.41
C LYS A 5 -14.81 -13.50 21.11
N MET A 6 -13.97 -13.21 20.13
CA MET A 6 -14.44 -12.90 18.77
C MET A 6 -14.95 -14.17 18.10
N LEU A 7 -16.10 -14.07 17.42
CA LEU A 7 -16.65 -15.15 16.61
C LEU A 7 -16.19 -14.98 15.16
N TYR A 8 -15.62 -16.03 14.58
CA TYR A 8 -15.37 -16.13 13.14
C TYR A 8 -16.17 -17.30 12.61
N ASP A 9 -17.04 -17.04 11.62
CA ASP A 9 -17.95 -18.06 11.06
C ASP A 9 -18.79 -18.77 12.15
N GLY A 10 -19.24 -18.01 13.14
CA GLY A 10 -20.03 -18.50 14.28
C GLY A 10 -19.25 -19.31 15.33
N LYS A 11 -17.95 -19.56 15.14
CA LYS A 11 -17.10 -20.29 16.09
C LYS A 11 -16.23 -19.32 16.91
N PRO A 12 -16.06 -19.55 18.23
CA PRO A 12 -15.16 -18.74 19.05
C PRO A 12 -13.71 -18.98 18.63
N VAL A 13 -12.98 -17.90 18.40
CA VAL A 13 -11.56 -17.93 18.06
C VAL A 13 -10.75 -17.30 19.20
N ASP A 14 -9.67 -17.97 19.59
CA ASP A 14 -8.71 -17.42 20.55
C ASP A 14 -7.70 -16.55 19.78
N LEU A 15 -7.68 -15.25 20.09
CA LEU A 15 -6.80 -14.27 19.47
C LEU A 15 -5.63 -13.95 20.40
N THR A 16 -4.49 -13.59 19.83
CA THR A 16 -3.38 -13.00 20.59
C THR A 16 -3.76 -11.59 21.06
N PRO A 17 -3.13 -11.05 22.14
CA PRO A 17 -3.43 -9.70 22.62
C PRO A 17 -3.32 -8.62 21.54
N GLU A 18 -2.30 -8.70 20.67
CA GLU A 18 -2.14 -7.77 19.54
C GLU A 18 -3.31 -7.84 18.55
N GLN A 19 -3.80 -9.05 18.26
CA GLN A 19 -4.95 -9.26 17.38
C GLN A 19 -6.26 -8.78 18.03
N GLU A 20 -6.43 -8.98 19.35
CA GLU A 20 -7.57 -8.46 20.10
C GLU A 20 -7.63 -6.93 20.07
N GLU A 21 -6.49 -6.26 20.22
CA GLU A 21 -6.41 -4.79 20.14
C GLU A 21 -6.84 -4.28 18.77
N VAL A 22 -6.31 -4.87 17.69
CA VAL A 22 -6.66 -4.51 16.31
C VAL A 22 -8.15 -4.78 16.02
N ALA A 23 -8.68 -5.91 16.50
CA ALA A 23 -10.10 -6.24 16.36
C ALA A 23 -10.98 -5.22 17.10
N THR A 24 -10.60 -4.84 18.32
CA THR A 24 -11.30 -3.83 19.13
C THR A 24 -11.28 -2.46 18.45
N MET A 25 -10.13 -2.03 17.93
CA MET A 25 -10.00 -0.78 17.17
C MET A 25 -10.93 -0.75 15.96
N TYR A 26 -10.99 -1.86 15.21
CA TYR A 26 -11.89 -1.96 14.06
C TYR A 26 -13.35 -1.95 14.47
N ALA A 27 -13.72 -2.65 15.55
CA ALA A 27 -15.09 -2.67 16.08
C ALA A 27 -15.58 -1.25 16.47
N VAL A 28 -14.73 -0.46 17.15
CA VAL A 28 -15.03 0.94 17.46
C VAL A 28 -15.16 1.78 16.18
N MET A 29 -14.35 1.50 15.15
CA MET A 29 -14.45 2.19 13.87
C MET A 29 -15.74 1.86 13.09
N LEU A 30 -16.28 0.64 13.21
CA LEU A 30 -17.52 0.23 12.52
C LEU A 30 -18.73 1.12 12.87
N GLU A 31 -18.78 1.65 14.08
CA GLU A 31 -19.88 2.52 14.53
C GLU A 31 -19.77 3.96 13.98
N THR A 32 -18.59 4.35 13.51
CA THR A 32 -18.35 5.70 12.98
C THR A 32 -18.96 5.89 11.59
N ASP A 33 -19.44 7.11 11.31
CA ASP A 33 -19.97 7.47 9.98
C ASP A 33 -18.92 7.41 8.87
N TYR A 34 -17.64 7.27 9.21
CA TYR A 34 -16.56 7.10 8.24
C TYR A 34 -16.60 5.74 7.55
N VAL A 35 -16.90 4.66 8.28
CA VAL A 35 -16.94 3.30 7.72
C VAL A 35 -18.24 3.03 6.96
N LYS A 36 -19.33 3.71 7.34
CA LYS A 36 -20.61 3.67 6.63
C LYS A 36 -20.57 4.36 5.25
N LYS A 37 -19.58 5.22 4.99
CA LYS A 37 -19.41 5.89 3.70
C LYS A 37 -18.85 4.90 2.68
N GLU A 38 -19.61 4.63 1.62
CA GLU A 38 -19.19 3.74 0.52
C GLU A 38 -17.82 4.12 -0.06
N LYS A 39 -17.54 5.43 -0.19
CA LYS A 39 -16.24 5.94 -0.66
C LYS A 39 -15.03 5.46 0.15
N PHE A 40 -15.19 5.13 1.44
CA PHE A 40 -14.09 4.60 2.25
C PHE A 40 -13.78 3.14 1.88
N ASN A 41 -14.82 2.32 1.76
CA ASN A 41 -14.70 0.92 1.40
C ASN A 41 -14.20 0.75 -0.04
N GLU A 42 -14.69 1.57 -0.98
CA GLU A 42 -14.19 1.63 -2.36
C GLU A 42 -12.71 1.98 -2.42
N LYS A 43 -12.26 3.02 -1.71
CA LYS A 43 -10.85 3.41 -1.65
C LYS A 43 -9.97 2.31 -1.06
N LYS A 44 -10.47 1.59 -0.04
CA LYS A 44 -9.75 0.46 0.57
C LYS A 44 -9.59 -0.68 -0.43
N ALA A 45 -10.66 -1.07 -1.11
CA ALA A 45 -10.62 -2.10 -2.15
C ALA A 45 -9.69 -1.74 -3.31
N LEU A 46 -9.78 -0.51 -3.83
CA LEU A 46 -8.89 0.01 -4.88
C LEU A 46 -7.41 0.00 -4.47
N LYS A 47 -7.13 0.35 -3.21
CA LYS A 47 -5.76 0.33 -2.68
C LYS A 47 -5.23 -1.10 -2.57
N GLU A 48 -6.07 -2.05 -2.14
CA GLU A 48 -5.71 -3.46 -2.03
C GLU A 48 -5.46 -4.10 -3.40
N GLU A 49 -6.31 -3.83 -4.38
CA GLU A 49 -6.12 -4.28 -5.76
C GLU A 49 -4.82 -3.72 -6.35
N LYS A 50 -4.58 -2.41 -6.16
CA LYS A 50 -3.33 -1.77 -6.57
C LYS A 50 -2.11 -2.38 -5.88
N LEU A 51 -2.21 -2.74 -4.61
CA LEU A 51 -1.11 -3.39 -3.88
C LEU A 51 -0.82 -4.78 -4.46
N LYS A 52 -1.86 -5.59 -4.72
CA LYS A 52 -1.72 -6.91 -5.37
C LYS A 52 -1.06 -6.81 -6.75
N GLN A 53 -1.40 -5.78 -7.52
CA GLN A 53 -0.77 -5.52 -8.82
C GLN A 53 0.70 -5.08 -8.67
N GLU A 54 1.01 -4.29 -7.64
CA GLU A 54 2.36 -3.77 -7.36
C GLU A 54 3.29 -4.81 -6.74
N GLU A 55 2.77 -5.81 -6.02
CA GLU A 55 3.56 -6.90 -5.42
C GLU A 55 4.46 -7.62 -6.42
N LYS A 56 4.01 -7.74 -7.68
CA LYS A 56 4.80 -8.32 -8.78
C LYS A 56 6.12 -7.59 -9.03
N TYR A 57 6.15 -6.28 -8.81
CA TYR A 57 7.30 -5.41 -9.13
C TYR A 57 8.11 -5.01 -7.90
N MET A 58 7.62 -5.36 -6.70
CA MET A 58 8.24 -5.04 -5.41
C MET A 58 9.43 -5.94 -5.07
N TRP A 59 9.56 -7.11 -5.69
CA TRP A 59 10.56 -8.11 -5.35
C TRP A 59 11.34 -8.55 -6.59
N ALA A 60 12.65 -8.70 -6.42
CA ALA A 60 13.54 -9.28 -7.41
C ALA A 60 14.34 -10.42 -6.79
N ILE A 61 14.78 -11.37 -7.62
CA ILE A 61 15.68 -12.44 -7.19
C ILE A 61 17.08 -12.05 -7.68
N ILE A 62 18.00 -11.84 -6.75
CA ILE A 62 19.41 -11.54 -7.01
C ILE A 62 20.22 -12.65 -6.35
N ASP A 63 21.00 -13.40 -7.13
CA ASP A 63 21.83 -14.51 -6.65
C ASP A 63 21.08 -15.57 -5.82
N GLY A 64 19.80 -15.80 -6.14
CA GLY A 64 18.93 -16.76 -5.44
C GLY A 64 18.24 -16.21 -4.19
N VAL A 65 18.53 -14.96 -3.79
CA VAL A 65 17.91 -14.29 -2.65
C VAL A 65 16.81 -13.34 -3.13
N LYS A 66 15.65 -13.34 -2.45
CA LYS A 66 14.58 -12.37 -2.69
C LYS A 66 14.92 -11.05 -2.00
N GLU A 67 15.17 -10.01 -2.81
CA GLU A 67 15.40 -8.65 -2.34
C GLU A 67 14.26 -7.71 -2.74
N LYS A 68 14.04 -6.69 -1.91
CA LYS A 68 13.02 -5.67 -2.16
C LYS A 68 13.54 -4.66 -3.17
N VAL A 69 12.80 -4.46 -4.26
CA VAL A 69 13.11 -3.45 -5.28
C VAL A 69 12.83 -2.07 -4.72
N GLY A 70 13.76 -1.13 -4.94
CA GLY A 70 13.62 0.28 -4.57
C GLY A 70 12.57 1.01 -5.41
N ASN A 71 13.00 1.78 -6.41
CA ASN A 71 12.07 2.50 -7.28
C ASN A 71 11.72 1.68 -8.53
N PHE A 72 10.64 0.91 -8.46
CA PHE A 72 10.11 0.15 -9.60
C PHE A 72 9.20 0.98 -10.53
N ARG A 73 8.81 2.19 -10.12
CA ARG A 73 7.95 3.07 -10.93
C ARG A 73 8.82 3.92 -11.84
N VAL A 74 8.58 3.81 -13.14
CA VAL A 74 9.25 4.62 -14.16
C VAL A 74 8.94 6.11 -13.91
N GLU A 75 9.97 6.95 -13.90
CA GLU A 75 9.78 8.39 -13.71
C GLU A 75 8.83 8.95 -14.78
N PRO A 76 7.79 9.71 -14.39
CA PRO A 76 6.93 10.36 -15.35
C PRO A 76 7.72 11.42 -16.15
N PRO A 77 7.31 11.72 -17.39
CA PRO A 77 7.87 12.85 -18.13
C PRO A 77 7.64 14.16 -17.37
N GLY A 78 8.58 15.08 -17.47
CA GLY A 78 8.52 16.35 -16.76
C GLY A 78 9.70 17.26 -17.10
N LEU A 79 9.83 18.38 -16.40
CA LEU A 79 11.02 19.23 -16.55
C LEU A 79 12.13 18.74 -15.60
N PHE A 80 13.37 18.75 -16.08
CA PHE A 80 14.53 18.42 -15.25
C PHE A 80 14.70 19.51 -14.19
N ARG A 81 14.61 19.10 -12.92
CA ARG A 81 14.85 19.96 -11.76
C ARG A 81 16.15 19.54 -11.09
N GLY A 82 17.27 20.03 -11.62
CA GLY A 82 18.57 19.86 -10.97
C GLY A 82 18.64 20.64 -9.65
N ARG A 83 19.53 20.24 -8.74
CA ARG A 83 19.80 20.99 -7.50
C ARG A 83 20.76 22.14 -7.80
N GLY A 84 20.64 23.27 -7.09
CA GLY A 84 21.47 24.46 -7.32
C GLY A 84 21.30 25.07 -8.71
N GLU A 85 22.28 25.81 -9.18
CA GLU A 85 22.31 26.38 -10.54
C GLU A 85 22.75 25.33 -11.57
N HIS A 86 21.90 24.35 -11.85
CA HIS A 86 22.21 23.31 -12.82
C HIS A 86 21.91 23.77 -14.25
N PRO A 87 22.86 23.75 -15.21
CA PRO A 87 22.70 24.29 -16.58
C PRO A 87 21.70 23.53 -17.47
N LYS A 88 21.10 22.45 -16.94
CA LYS A 88 20.10 21.62 -17.63
C LYS A 88 18.72 21.74 -16.99
N MET A 89 18.58 22.58 -15.95
CA MET A 89 17.30 22.84 -15.32
C MET A 89 16.31 23.36 -16.37
N GLY A 90 15.09 22.84 -16.35
CA GLY A 90 14.08 23.16 -17.36
C GLY A 90 14.16 22.35 -18.65
N LYS A 91 15.18 21.49 -18.85
CA LYS A 91 15.19 20.57 -19.99
C LYS A 91 14.12 19.49 -19.84
N LEU A 92 13.42 19.14 -20.92
CA LEU A 92 12.38 18.11 -20.89
C LEU A 92 12.98 16.70 -20.60
N LYS A 93 12.54 16.07 -19.51
CA LYS A 93 12.63 14.62 -19.27
C LYS A 93 11.52 13.94 -20.08
N LYS A 94 11.90 13.18 -21.10
CA LYS A 94 10.97 12.42 -21.95
C LYS A 94 10.40 11.21 -21.20
N ARG A 95 9.23 10.74 -21.65
CA ARG A 95 8.64 9.50 -21.16
C ARG A 95 9.48 8.32 -21.66
N ILE A 96 9.80 7.38 -20.78
CA ILE A 96 10.51 6.16 -21.13
C ILE A 96 9.46 5.15 -21.65
N TYR A 97 9.73 4.56 -22.82
CA TYR A 97 8.94 3.49 -23.40
C TYR A 97 9.73 2.16 -23.31
N PRO A 98 9.07 1.00 -23.34
CA PRO A 98 9.76 -0.30 -23.23
C PRO A 98 10.82 -0.58 -24.30
N ARG A 99 10.75 0.11 -25.46
CA ARG A 99 11.72 -0.02 -26.57
C ARG A 99 12.84 1.03 -26.54
N SER A 100 12.83 1.94 -25.56
CA SER A 100 13.80 3.04 -25.44
C SER A 100 15.19 2.54 -25.04
#